data_AF-R9J7K4-F1
#
_entry.id   AF-R9J7K4-F1
#
_cell.length_a   1.000
_cell.length_b   1.000
_cell.length_c   1.000
_cell.angle_alpha   90.00
_cell.angle_beta   90.00
_cell.angle_gamma   90.00
#
_symmetry.space_group_name_H-M   'P 1'
#
loop_
_entity.id
_entity.type
_entity.pdbx_description
1 polymer ?
#
loop_
_entity_poly.entity_id
_entity_poly.type
_entity_poly.pdbx_seq_one_letter_code
_entity_poly.pdbx_strand_id
1 'polypeptide(L)'
;MEDSKDSSNIVENEILIYQTEDGHTKIDVKMEGETVWLTQIQLGELFQTSKSNISEHIKHIFEEGELEENAVVRKFRTTAADGKNYNTTHYNLDMIISLGYRVKSKIATNFRRWATERLKEYMIKGFTMDDERLKNLGGGNYWKELLDRIRDIRSSEKVMYRQVLDLYATSVDYDPKSRESIAFFKMVQNKLHYAAHGHTAAEVIYERADADQPFMGLKSFSGDFPALKDISIAKNYLDDDELKILNNIVSGYFDFAEIQAMRHNPMYMADYVEHLDNVLKTTGEKVLQGAGTISHAQAIEKATEEYKKYQMQNLSPVEEEYLESIKNIHSTVKKNGKNWLP
;
A
#
# COMPACT_ATOMS: atom_id res chain seq x y z
N MET A 1 36.61 23.47 34.04
CA MET A 1 36.07 24.49 33.12
C MET A 1 36.18 23.90 31.74
N GLU A 2 35.17 23.36 31.09
CA GLU A 2 33.72 23.29 31.35
C GLU A 2 33.24 21.92 30.87
N ASP A 3 32.33 21.35 31.63
CA ASP A 3 31.72 20.04 31.39
C ASP A 3 30.81 20.06 30.16
N SER A 4 31.00 19.06 29.30
CA SER A 4 30.03 18.61 28.31
C SER A 4 28.76 18.11 29.01
N LYS A 5 27.72 18.94 29.08
CA LYS A 5 26.37 18.47 29.39
C LYS A 5 25.70 17.98 28.12
N ASP A 6 25.74 16.65 28.02
CA ASP A 6 24.78 15.79 27.35
C ASP A 6 23.36 16.38 27.43
N SER A 7 22.92 17.01 26.34
CA SER A 7 21.54 17.48 26.16
C SER A 7 20.68 16.28 25.83
N SER A 8 20.34 15.53 26.88
CA SER A 8 19.33 14.47 26.86
C SER A 8 18.07 14.99 26.16
N ASN A 9 17.69 14.34 25.07
CA ASN A 9 16.40 14.50 24.40
C ASN A 9 15.27 14.40 25.44
N ILE A 10 14.75 15.55 25.86
CA ILE A 10 13.47 15.63 26.55
C ILE A 10 12.44 15.39 25.45
N VAL A 11 11.92 14.16 25.39
CA VAL A 11 10.74 13.84 24.58
C VAL A 11 9.61 14.70 25.15
N GLU A 12 9.31 15.81 24.49
CA GLU A 12 8.18 16.66 24.85
C GLU A 12 6.92 15.81 24.77
N ASN A 13 6.24 15.66 25.92
CA ASN A 13 4.87 15.16 25.97
C ASN A 13 4.01 16.08 25.08
N GLU A 14 3.68 15.66 23.87
CA GLU A 14 2.70 16.35 23.04
C GLU A 14 1.33 16.20 23.72
N ILE A 15 0.92 17.25 24.44
CA ILE A 15 -0.42 17.35 25.01
C ILE A 15 -1.34 17.85 23.91
N LEU A 16 -2.17 16.96 23.37
CA LEU A 16 -3.15 17.32 22.35
C LEU A 16 -4.46 17.70 23.04
N ILE A 17 -4.92 18.94 22.86
CA ILE A 17 -6.19 19.40 23.45
C ILE A 17 -7.32 18.96 22.53
N TYR A 18 -8.09 17.94 22.92
CA TYR A 18 -9.33 17.61 22.22
C TYR A 18 -10.41 18.62 22.60
N GLN A 19 -11.02 19.28 21.62
CA GLN A 19 -12.11 20.23 21.80
C GLN A 19 -13.39 19.70 21.15
N THR A 20 -14.45 19.59 21.94
CA THR A 20 -15.80 19.26 21.44
C THR A 20 -16.36 20.42 20.60
N GLU A 21 -17.31 20.17 19.68
CA GLU A 21 -17.90 21.20 18.78
C GLU A 21 -18.51 22.40 19.52
N ASP A 22 -18.89 22.23 20.79
CA ASP A 22 -19.39 23.28 21.69
C ASP A 22 -18.27 24.07 22.39
N GLY A 23 -17.00 23.74 22.14
CA GLY A 23 -15.84 24.49 22.61
C GLY A 23 -15.48 24.31 24.09
N HIS A 24 -16.27 23.55 24.85
CA HIS A 24 -16.23 23.55 26.32
C HIS A 24 -15.36 22.46 26.95
N THR A 25 -15.18 21.31 26.29
CA THR A 25 -14.37 20.22 26.86
C THR A 25 -12.94 20.36 26.35
N LYS A 26 -11.98 20.52 27.25
CA LYS A 26 -10.54 20.47 26.96
C LYS A 26 -9.94 19.34 27.78
N ILE A 27 -9.41 18.33 27.10
CA ILE A 27 -8.76 17.18 27.76
C ILE A 27 -7.30 17.19 27.37
N ASP A 28 -6.43 17.19 28.38
CA ASP A 28 -4.99 17.06 28.18
C ASP A 28 -4.65 15.60 27.89
N VAL A 29 -4.32 15.31 26.63
CA VAL A 29 -4.07 13.95 26.17
C VAL A 29 -2.58 13.66 26.19
N LYS A 30 -2.14 12.51 26.74
CA LYS A 30 -0.74 12.09 26.60
C LYS A 30 -0.54 11.28 25.31
N MET A 31 0.40 11.69 24.48
CA MET A 31 0.82 10.95 23.28
C MET A 31 2.10 10.15 23.58
N GLU A 32 2.09 8.83 23.37
CA GLU A 32 3.30 7.99 23.46
C GLU A 32 3.15 6.73 22.61
N GLY A 33 4.13 6.44 21.74
CA GLY A 33 4.12 5.25 20.88
C GLY A 33 3.03 5.29 19.81
N GLU A 34 2.85 6.44 19.16
CA GLU A 34 1.84 6.69 18.10
C GLU A 34 0.38 6.48 18.56
N THR A 35 0.13 6.39 19.87
CA THR A 35 -1.21 6.28 20.42
C THR A 35 -1.46 7.30 21.52
N VAL A 36 -2.76 7.50 21.77
CA VAL A 36 -3.32 8.40 22.78
C VAL A 36 -3.51 7.61 24.08
N TRP A 37 -3.11 8.20 25.20
CA TRP A 37 -3.29 7.63 26.54
C TRP A 37 -4.13 8.54 27.43
N LEU A 38 -5.23 8.01 27.98
CA LEU A 38 -6.13 8.70 28.90
C LEU A 38 -6.31 7.94 30.22
N THR A 39 -6.44 8.68 31.32
CA THR A 39 -6.83 8.12 32.62
C THR A 39 -8.35 7.85 32.67
N GLN A 40 -8.82 7.03 33.62
CA GLN A 40 -10.27 6.81 33.81
C GLN A 40 -11.06 8.10 34.09
N ILE A 41 -10.42 9.08 34.75
CA ILE A 41 -11.05 10.36 35.05
C ILE A 41 -11.27 11.13 33.74
N GLN A 42 -10.23 11.23 32.92
CA GLN A 42 -10.30 11.88 31.61
C GLN A 42 -11.26 11.16 30.65
N LEU A 43 -11.36 9.83 30.72
CA LEU A 43 -12.37 9.07 29.98
C LEU A 43 -13.81 9.43 30.44
N GLY A 44 -14.00 9.61 31.75
CA GLY A 44 -15.27 10.08 32.30
C GLY A 44 -15.63 11.48 31.81
N GLU A 45 -14.66 12.39 31.77
CA GLU A 45 -14.82 13.75 31.21
C GLU A 45 -15.12 13.71 29.71
N LEU A 46 -14.34 12.94 28.93
CA LEU A 46 -14.50 12.78 27.48
C LEU A 46 -15.90 12.31 27.12
N PHE A 47 -16.39 11.27 27.80
CA PHE A 47 -17.71 10.72 27.50
C PHE A 47 -18.84 11.33 28.34
N GLN A 48 -18.56 12.35 29.16
CA GLN A 48 -19.53 12.99 30.07
C GLN A 48 -20.31 11.95 30.91
N THR A 49 -19.57 11.04 31.56
CA THR A 49 -20.13 9.98 32.39
C THR A 49 -19.33 9.81 33.69
N SER A 50 -19.85 9.02 34.62
CA SER A 50 -19.17 8.80 35.90
C SER A 50 -17.98 7.86 35.73
N LYS A 51 -16.94 8.07 36.55
CA LYS A 51 -15.79 7.13 36.63
C LYS A 51 -16.24 5.70 36.95
N SER A 52 -17.28 5.53 37.75
CA SER A 52 -17.85 4.21 38.07
C SER A 52 -18.39 3.52 36.82
N ASN A 53 -19.12 4.25 35.97
CA ASN A 53 -19.65 3.72 34.71
C ASN A 53 -18.53 3.35 33.73
N ILE A 54 -17.48 4.17 33.64
CA ILE A 54 -16.27 3.81 32.86
C ILE A 54 -15.64 2.53 33.40
N SER A 55 -15.48 2.40 34.72
CA SER A 55 -14.87 1.23 35.34
C SER A 55 -15.66 -0.06 35.06
N GLU A 56 -16.99 0.03 35.10
CA GLU A 56 -17.90 -1.07 34.76
C GLU A 56 -17.74 -1.49 33.30
N HIS A 57 -17.76 -0.54 32.36
CA HIS A 57 -17.58 -0.87 30.94
C HIS A 57 -16.20 -1.45 30.63
N ILE A 58 -15.12 -0.92 31.22
CA ILE A 58 -13.76 -1.47 31.08
C ILE A 58 -13.73 -2.93 31.54
N LYS A 59 -14.35 -3.22 32.69
CA LYS A 59 -14.43 -4.58 33.21
C LYS A 59 -15.14 -5.51 32.22
N HIS A 60 -16.30 -5.12 31.70
CA HIS A 60 -17.03 -5.92 30.71
C HIS A 60 -16.27 -6.11 29.40
N ILE A 61 -15.54 -5.09 28.92
CA ILE A 61 -14.68 -5.20 27.72
C ILE A 61 -13.64 -6.32 27.89
N PHE A 62 -13.02 -6.42 29.07
CA PHE A 62 -12.05 -7.49 29.35
C PHE A 62 -12.72 -8.85 29.57
N GLU A 63 -13.85 -8.91 30.28
CA GLU A 63 -14.59 -10.15 30.51
C GLU A 63 -15.12 -10.78 29.21
N GLU A 64 -15.49 -9.95 28.24
CA GLU A 64 -15.92 -10.39 26.91
C GLU A 64 -14.76 -10.74 25.97
N GLY A 65 -13.52 -10.45 26.37
CA GLY A 65 -12.33 -10.69 25.54
C GLY A 65 -12.24 -9.78 24.31
N GLU A 66 -12.90 -8.61 24.32
CA GLU A 66 -12.82 -7.64 23.22
C GLU A 66 -11.40 -7.07 23.11
N LEU A 67 -10.76 -6.83 24.27
CA LEU A 67 -9.39 -6.31 24.36
C LEU A 67 -8.59 -7.11 25.40
N GLU A 68 -7.29 -7.25 25.17
CA GLU A 68 -6.35 -7.80 26.16
C GLU A 68 -5.81 -6.69 27.06
N GLU A 69 -5.93 -6.84 28.38
CA GLU A 69 -5.55 -5.79 29.35
C GLU A 69 -4.10 -5.32 29.17
N ASN A 70 -3.16 -6.24 28.94
CA ASN A 70 -1.73 -5.92 28.78
C ASN A 70 -1.42 -5.11 27.51
N ALA A 71 -2.29 -5.16 26.49
CA ALA A 71 -2.11 -4.43 25.24
C ALA A 71 -2.60 -2.98 25.35
N VAL A 72 -3.64 -2.74 26.14
CA VAL A 72 -4.38 -1.45 26.15
C VAL A 72 -4.21 -0.66 27.45
N VAL A 73 -3.56 -1.22 28.47
CA VAL A 73 -3.37 -0.59 29.78
C VAL A 73 -1.89 -0.35 30.07
N ARG A 74 -1.54 0.88 30.48
CA ARG A 74 -0.18 1.22 30.93
C ARG A 74 -0.21 2.06 32.19
N LYS A 75 0.76 1.82 33.09
CA LYS A 75 0.95 2.63 34.30
C LYS A 75 2.02 3.67 34.04
N PHE A 76 1.67 4.94 34.16
CA PHE A 76 2.62 6.05 34.10
C PHE A 76 2.88 6.62 35.49
N ARG A 77 4.14 6.97 35.76
CA ARG A 77 4.50 7.70 36.97
C ARG A 77 4.05 9.14 36.83
N THR A 78 3.20 9.58 37.75
CA THR A 78 2.68 10.95 37.82
C THR A 78 3.07 11.53 39.16
N THR A 79 3.71 12.71 39.17
CA THR A 79 3.97 13.46 40.40
C THR A 79 2.73 14.25 40.75
N ALA A 80 2.11 14.00 41.90
CA ALA A 80 0.96 14.78 42.33
C ALA A 80 1.40 16.10 42.99
N ALA A 81 0.43 17.00 43.24
CA ALA A 81 0.66 18.31 43.84
C ALA A 81 1.28 18.25 45.27
N ASP A 82 1.24 17.08 45.91
CA ASP A 82 1.88 16.80 47.20
C ASP A 82 3.37 16.40 47.08
N GLY A 83 3.93 16.40 45.86
CA GLY A 83 5.31 16.03 45.56
C GLY A 83 5.56 14.51 45.54
N LYS A 84 4.53 13.68 45.71
CA LYS A 84 4.67 12.21 45.69
C LYS A 84 4.40 11.64 44.30
N ASN A 85 5.11 10.57 43.98
CA ASN A 85 4.94 9.84 42.72
C ASN A 85 3.89 8.74 42.88
N TYR A 86 2.87 8.78 42.03
CA TYR A 86 1.81 7.78 41.94
C TYR A 86 1.88 7.09 40.57
N ASN A 87 1.67 5.77 40.55
CA ASN A 87 1.48 5.04 39.30
C ASN A 87 0.02 5.15 38.90
N THR A 88 -0.27 5.97 37.89
CA THR A 88 -1.64 6.16 37.38
C THR A 88 -1.85 5.29 36.16
N THR A 89 -2.93 4.51 36.18
CA THR A 89 -3.36 3.69 35.06
C THR A 89 -3.94 4.55 33.94
N HIS A 90 -3.43 4.32 32.73
CA HIS A 90 -3.89 4.94 31.50
C HIS A 90 -4.31 3.87 30.50
N TYR A 91 -5.19 4.27 29.59
CA TYR A 91 -5.82 3.44 28.59
C TYR A 91 -5.57 4.02 27.20
N ASN A 92 -5.24 3.17 26.25
CA ASN A 92 -4.87 3.57 24.90
C ASN A 92 -6.09 3.93 24.01
N LEU A 93 -5.84 4.24 22.74
CA LEU A 93 -6.88 4.53 21.74
C LEU A 93 -7.91 3.41 21.56
N ASP A 94 -7.51 2.13 21.61
CA ASP A 94 -8.43 1.01 21.40
C ASP A 94 -9.50 0.97 22.51
N MET A 95 -9.08 1.14 23.75
CA MET A 95 -10.01 1.24 24.88
C MET A 95 -10.95 2.45 24.74
N ILE A 96 -10.43 3.59 24.27
CA ILE A 96 -11.24 4.80 24.02
C ILE A 96 -12.33 4.51 22.98
N ILE A 97 -11.98 3.82 21.88
CA ILE A 97 -12.91 3.44 20.82
C ILE A 97 -13.98 2.50 21.38
N SER A 98 -13.60 1.42 22.07
CA SER A 98 -14.55 0.46 22.66
C SER A 98 -15.53 1.13 23.64
N LEU A 99 -15.04 2.02 24.49
CA LEU A 99 -15.88 2.82 25.38
C LEU A 99 -16.84 3.73 24.61
N GLY A 100 -16.40 4.33 23.51
CA GLY A 100 -17.25 5.15 22.64
C GLY A 100 -18.45 4.40 22.07
N TYR A 101 -18.37 3.08 21.92
CA TYR A 101 -19.50 2.24 21.50
C TYR A 101 -20.40 1.79 22.65
N ARG A 102 -19.87 1.63 23.87
CA ARG A 102 -20.61 1.13 25.03
C ARG A 102 -21.26 2.24 25.88
N VAL A 103 -20.63 3.40 25.98
CA VAL A 103 -21.12 4.49 26.83
C VAL A 103 -22.35 5.16 26.21
N LYS A 104 -23.38 5.36 27.05
CA LYS A 104 -24.58 6.11 26.70
C LYS A 104 -24.42 7.58 27.06
N SER A 105 -23.90 8.37 26.13
CA SER A 105 -23.86 9.83 26.23
C SER A 105 -24.04 10.52 24.88
N LYS A 106 -24.26 11.85 24.89
CA LYS A 106 -24.37 12.65 23.66
C LYS A 106 -23.05 12.64 22.89
N ILE A 107 -21.91 12.75 23.58
CA ILE A 107 -20.58 12.67 22.97
C ILE A 107 -20.35 11.29 22.36
N ALA A 108 -20.64 10.21 23.07
CA ALA A 108 -20.50 8.86 22.54
C ALA A 108 -21.40 8.63 21.31
N THR A 109 -22.58 9.26 21.28
CA THR A 109 -23.48 9.23 20.11
C THR A 109 -22.88 9.96 18.91
N ASN A 110 -22.32 11.15 19.13
CA ASN A 110 -21.63 11.91 18.06
C ASN A 110 -20.40 11.16 17.55
N PHE A 111 -19.60 10.58 18.46
CA PHE A 111 -18.47 9.72 18.11
C PHE A 111 -18.89 8.56 17.20
N ARG A 112 -19.94 7.82 17.57
CA ARG A 112 -20.46 6.71 16.74
C ARG A 112 -20.94 7.18 15.38
N ARG A 113 -21.62 8.34 15.29
CA ARG A 113 -22.04 8.93 14.01
C ARG A 113 -20.82 9.24 13.13
N TRP A 114 -19.84 9.95 13.68
CA TRP A 114 -18.60 10.27 12.99
C TRP A 114 -17.85 9.01 12.53
N ALA A 115 -17.66 8.02 13.40
CA ALA A 115 -16.98 6.77 13.07
C ALA A 115 -17.73 5.99 11.97
N THR A 116 -19.06 5.95 12.04
CA THR A 116 -19.90 5.30 11.02
C THR A 116 -19.81 6.01 9.67
N GLU A 117 -19.76 7.35 9.66
CA GLU A 117 -19.58 8.12 8.43
C GLU A 117 -18.22 7.83 7.78
N ARG A 118 -17.14 7.74 8.58
CA ARG A 118 -15.80 7.38 8.09
C ARG A 118 -15.76 5.95 7.55
N LEU A 119 -16.30 4.98 8.29
CA LEU A 119 -16.40 3.59 7.83
C LEU A 119 -17.22 3.47 6.54
N LYS A 120 -18.36 4.16 6.46
CA LYS A 120 -19.19 4.18 5.25
C LYS A 120 -18.45 4.78 4.06
N GLU A 121 -17.73 5.87 4.27
CA GLU A 121 -16.89 6.49 3.25
C GLU A 121 -15.83 5.51 2.75
N TYR A 122 -15.10 4.87 3.66
CA TYR A 122 -14.12 3.85 3.30
C TYR A 122 -14.73 2.69 2.52
N MET A 123 -15.88 2.16 2.97
CA MET A 123 -16.56 1.06 2.28
C MET A 123 -17.02 1.41 0.86
N ILE A 124 -17.36 2.68 0.59
CA ILE A 124 -17.84 3.12 -0.73
C ILE A 124 -16.67 3.53 -1.63
N LYS A 125 -15.73 4.32 -1.11
CA LYS A 125 -14.65 4.95 -1.89
C LYS A 125 -13.33 4.17 -1.87
N GLY A 126 -13.14 3.31 -0.87
CA GLY A 126 -11.86 2.61 -0.62
C GLY A 126 -10.85 3.44 0.18
N PHE A 127 -11.17 4.65 0.62
CA PHE A 127 -10.30 5.50 1.43
C PHE A 127 -11.10 6.47 2.31
N THR A 128 -10.45 6.99 3.35
CA THR A 128 -10.93 8.06 4.24
C THR A 128 -9.78 9.04 4.48
N MET A 129 -10.06 10.34 4.46
CA MET A 129 -9.04 11.37 4.60
C MET A 129 -9.53 12.55 5.44
N ASP A 130 -8.62 13.18 6.19
CA ASP A 130 -8.85 14.44 6.89
C ASP A 130 -8.11 15.56 6.14
N ASP A 131 -8.76 16.12 5.11
CA ASP A 131 -8.19 17.13 4.22
C ASP A 131 -7.71 18.37 4.97
N GLU A 132 -8.47 18.84 5.96
CA GLU A 132 -8.15 20.05 6.73
C GLU A 132 -6.89 19.84 7.58
N ARG A 133 -6.77 18.68 8.24
CA ARG A 133 -5.55 18.34 8.98
C ARG A 133 -4.34 18.26 8.05
N LEU A 134 -4.48 17.60 6.90
CA LEU A 134 -3.39 17.43 5.94
C LEU A 134 -2.92 18.76 5.34
N LYS A 135 -3.85 19.68 5.05
CA LYS A 135 -3.53 21.03 4.55
C LYS A 135 -2.85 21.91 5.61
N ASN A 136 -3.31 21.86 6.87
CA ASN A 136 -2.90 22.83 7.89
C ASN A 136 -1.65 22.41 8.67
N LEU A 137 -1.54 21.13 9.03
CA LEU A 137 -0.42 20.65 9.87
C LEU A 137 0.72 20.08 9.04
N GLY A 138 0.51 19.89 7.73
CA GLY A 138 1.40 19.15 6.85
C GLY A 138 1.46 17.70 7.33
N GLY A 139 0.92 16.75 6.58
CA GLY A 139 0.81 15.35 7.05
C GLY A 139 2.14 14.62 7.33
N GLY A 140 3.27 15.32 7.45
CA GLY A 140 4.56 14.80 7.88
C GLY A 140 5.03 13.66 7.00
N ASN A 141 5.62 12.63 7.63
CA ASN A 141 6.02 11.41 6.94
C ASN A 141 4.81 10.65 6.35
N TYR A 142 3.64 10.69 7.00
CA TYR A 142 2.43 10.01 6.52
C TYR A 142 1.88 10.63 5.22
N TRP A 143 2.07 11.94 4.99
CA TRP A 143 1.72 12.56 3.70
C TRP A 143 2.58 12.02 2.57
N LYS A 144 3.88 11.87 2.81
CA LYS A 144 4.79 11.28 1.83
C LYS A 144 4.42 9.82 1.54
N GLU A 145 4.14 9.04 2.58
CA GLU A 145 3.66 7.66 2.45
C GLU A 145 2.35 7.61 1.64
N LEU A 146 1.39 8.48 1.91
CA LEU A 146 0.13 8.56 1.17
C LEU A 146 0.36 8.86 -0.32
N LEU A 147 1.21 9.84 -0.63
CA LEU A 147 1.56 10.17 -2.02
C LEU A 147 2.24 9.00 -2.72
N ASP A 148 3.18 8.32 -2.06
CA ASP A 148 3.89 7.18 -2.64
C ASP A 148 2.94 5.98 -2.87
N ARG A 149 1.99 5.74 -1.95
CA ARG A 149 0.92 4.75 -2.14
C ARG A 149 -0.01 5.10 -3.30
N ILE A 150 -0.42 6.36 -3.44
CA ILE A 150 -1.24 6.82 -4.57
C ILE A 150 -0.48 6.62 -5.90
N ARG A 151 0.81 6.99 -5.92
CA ARG A 151 1.67 6.82 -7.10
C ARG A 151 1.83 5.35 -7.48
N ASP A 152 2.00 4.47 -6.50
CA ASP A 152 2.10 3.02 -6.72
C ASP A 152 0.79 2.41 -7.24
N ILE A 153 -0.36 2.88 -6.73
CA ILE A 153 -1.67 2.48 -7.24
C ILE A 153 -1.84 2.95 -8.70
N ARG A 154 -1.49 4.22 -9.00
CA ARG A 154 -1.54 4.79 -10.36
C ARG A 154 -0.63 4.03 -11.33
N SER A 155 0.55 3.63 -10.90
CA SER A 155 1.53 2.90 -11.73
C SER A 155 1.30 1.41 -11.82
N SER A 156 0.36 0.85 -11.05
CA SER A 156 -0.02 -0.55 -11.23
C SER A 156 -0.41 -0.75 -12.68
N GLU A 157 0.19 -1.74 -13.36
CA GLU A 157 0.12 -1.85 -14.82
C GLU A 157 -1.34 -1.74 -15.31
N LYS A 158 -2.27 -2.44 -14.65
CA LYS A 158 -3.71 -2.38 -14.96
C LYS A 158 -4.34 -0.99 -14.84
N VAL A 159 -4.03 -0.22 -13.80
CA VAL A 159 -4.59 1.14 -13.60
C VAL A 159 -3.92 2.12 -14.55
N MET A 160 -2.60 2.03 -14.70
CA MET A 160 -1.84 2.78 -15.67
C MET A 160 -2.39 2.56 -17.08
N TYR A 161 -2.62 1.32 -17.49
CA TYR A 161 -3.23 0.98 -18.78
C TYR A 161 -4.60 1.64 -18.95
N ARG A 162 -5.45 1.61 -17.92
CA ARG A 162 -6.77 2.24 -17.98
C ARG A 162 -6.68 3.77 -18.06
N GLN A 163 -5.81 4.40 -17.28
CA GLN A 163 -5.64 5.85 -17.30
C GLN A 163 -5.02 6.35 -18.61
N VAL A 164 -4.05 5.60 -19.14
CA VAL A 164 -3.53 5.75 -20.50
C VAL A 164 -4.73 5.72 -21.45
N LEU A 165 -5.51 4.63 -21.48
CA LEU A 165 -6.66 4.51 -22.38
C LEU A 165 -7.68 5.66 -22.24
N ASP A 166 -8.02 6.06 -21.01
CA ASP A 166 -8.96 7.14 -20.73
C ASP A 166 -8.43 8.49 -21.25
N LEU A 167 -7.13 8.74 -21.09
CA LEU A 167 -6.46 9.91 -21.62
C LEU A 167 -6.41 9.90 -23.15
N TYR A 168 -5.98 8.79 -23.76
CA TYR A 168 -5.87 8.72 -25.22
C TYR A 168 -7.22 8.68 -25.91
N ALA A 169 -8.27 8.23 -25.23
CA ALA A 169 -9.64 8.37 -25.70
C ALA A 169 -10.06 9.84 -25.91
N THR A 170 -9.31 10.80 -25.37
CA THR A 170 -9.50 12.24 -25.66
C THR A 170 -8.80 12.69 -26.95
N SER A 171 -7.90 11.88 -27.52
CA SER A 171 -7.20 12.22 -28.77
C SER A 171 -8.17 12.21 -29.94
N VAL A 172 -7.99 13.14 -30.87
CA VAL A 172 -8.89 13.30 -32.03
C VAL A 172 -8.86 12.07 -32.95
N ASP A 173 -7.71 11.41 -33.04
CA ASP A 173 -7.43 10.28 -33.93
C ASP A 173 -7.48 8.91 -33.23
N TYR A 174 -7.97 8.84 -31.99
CA TYR A 174 -8.01 7.58 -31.25
C TYR A 174 -9.10 6.63 -31.75
N ASP A 175 -8.68 5.42 -32.10
CA ASP A 175 -9.56 4.26 -32.30
C ASP A 175 -9.04 3.08 -31.45
N PRO A 176 -9.80 2.59 -30.45
CA PRO A 176 -9.36 1.50 -29.57
C PRO A 176 -9.08 0.18 -30.32
N LYS A 177 -9.58 0.02 -31.55
CA LYS A 177 -9.41 -1.21 -32.36
C LYS A 177 -8.35 -1.06 -33.45
N SER A 178 -7.77 0.13 -33.62
CA SER A 178 -6.76 0.36 -34.64
C SER A 178 -5.44 -0.30 -34.26
N ARG A 179 -4.65 -0.68 -35.28
CA ARG A 179 -3.31 -1.25 -35.06
C ARG A 179 -2.37 -0.18 -34.51
N GLU A 180 -2.62 1.05 -34.92
CA GLU A 180 -1.91 2.27 -34.54
C GLU A 180 -2.02 2.50 -33.03
N SER A 181 -3.23 2.41 -32.46
CA SER A 181 -3.43 2.55 -31.00
C SER A 181 -2.73 1.43 -30.22
N ILE A 182 -2.81 0.18 -30.68
CA ILE A 182 -2.14 -0.96 -30.03
C ILE A 182 -0.60 -0.80 -30.08
N ALA A 183 -0.06 -0.42 -31.23
CA ALA A 183 1.37 -0.18 -31.40
C ALA A 183 1.85 0.98 -30.54
N PHE A 184 1.04 2.04 -30.48
CA PHE A 184 1.26 3.19 -29.63
C PHE A 184 1.37 2.80 -28.15
N PHE A 185 0.45 1.99 -27.62
CA PHE A 185 0.50 1.58 -26.21
C PHE A 185 1.76 0.79 -25.86
N LYS A 186 2.14 -0.15 -26.74
CA LYS A 186 3.38 -0.92 -26.57
C LYS A 186 4.60 -0.01 -26.55
N MET A 187 4.62 1.00 -27.42
CA MET A 187 5.71 1.97 -27.48
C MET A 187 5.80 2.81 -26.21
N VAL A 188 4.68 3.36 -25.71
CA VAL A 188 4.66 4.16 -24.47
C VAL A 188 5.12 3.34 -23.28
N GLN A 189 4.61 2.12 -23.13
CA GLN A 189 5.03 1.21 -22.06
C GLN A 189 6.54 0.96 -22.11
N ASN A 190 7.06 0.59 -23.28
CA ASN A 190 8.48 0.29 -23.43
C ASN A 190 9.36 1.52 -23.14
N LYS A 191 8.93 2.73 -23.54
CA LYS A 191 9.65 3.97 -23.22
C LYS A 191 9.68 4.24 -21.71
N LEU A 192 8.58 4.02 -21.00
CA LEU A 192 8.49 4.24 -19.55
C LEU A 192 9.34 3.25 -18.75
N HIS A 193 9.28 1.96 -19.09
CA HIS A 193 10.18 0.95 -18.51
C HIS A 193 11.65 1.26 -18.80
N TYR A 194 11.97 1.59 -20.06
CA TYR A 194 13.35 1.86 -20.44
C TYR A 194 13.92 3.09 -19.73
N ALA A 195 13.09 4.13 -19.53
CA ALA A 195 13.50 5.30 -18.77
C ALA A 195 13.71 4.99 -17.28
N ALA A 196 12.93 4.09 -16.69
CA ALA A 196 13.06 3.79 -15.26
C ALA A 196 14.27 2.89 -14.93
N HIS A 197 14.61 1.95 -15.81
CA HIS A 197 15.59 0.89 -15.49
C HIS A 197 16.38 0.38 -16.71
N GLY A 198 16.36 1.08 -17.84
CA GLY A 198 17.20 0.79 -19.01
C GLY A 198 16.81 -0.42 -19.87
N HIS A 199 15.65 -1.02 -19.63
CA HIS A 199 15.16 -2.21 -20.33
C HIS A 199 13.69 -2.03 -20.72
N THR A 200 13.25 -2.65 -21.81
CA THR A 200 11.81 -2.80 -22.09
C THR A 200 11.16 -3.76 -21.11
N ALA A 201 9.82 -3.75 -21.00
CA ALA A 201 9.09 -4.67 -20.11
C ALA A 201 9.42 -6.15 -20.40
N ALA A 202 9.56 -6.52 -21.68
CA ALA A 202 9.92 -7.87 -22.10
C ALA A 202 11.37 -8.24 -21.72
N GLU A 203 12.31 -7.31 -21.87
CA GLU A 203 13.71 -7.52 -21.48
C GLU A 203 13.83 -7.70 -19.95
N VAL A 204 13.10 -6.93 -19.14
CA VAL A 204 13.09 -7.12 -17.67
C VAL A 204 12.64 -8.53 -17.29
N ILE A 205 11.50 -8.96 -17.82
CA ILE A 205 10.96 -10.30 -17.53
C ILE A 205 11.95 -11.37 -18.00
N TYR A 206 12.46 -11.23 -19.21
CA TYR A 206 13.40 -12.19 -19.78
C TYR A 206 14.72 -12.23 -19.02
N GLU A 207 15.26 -11.12 -18.54
CA GLU A 207 16.56 -11.12 -17.86
C GLU A 207 16.44 -11.54 -16.40
N ARG A 208 15.36 -11.14 -15.71
CA ARG A 208 15.24 -11.26 -14.25
C ARG A 208 14.43 -12.46 -13.77
N ALA A 209 13.61 -13.09 -14.60
CA ALA A 209 12.96 -14.34 -14.24
C ALA A 209 14.01 -15.46 -14.13
N ASP A 210 14.26 -15.97 -12.94
CA ASP A 210 15.30 -16.96 -12.67
C ASP A 210 14.89 -17.86 -11.50
N ALA A 211 14.65 -19.15 -11.77
CA ALA A 211 14.19 -20.12 -10.77
C ALA A 211 15.12 -20.28 -9.56
N ASP A 212 16.42 -20.03 -9.75
CA ASP A 212 17.42 -20.21 -8.69
C ASP A 212 17.45 -19.01 -7.72
N GLN A 213 16.76 -17.91 -8.04
CA GLN A 213 16.59 -16.76 -7.16
C GLN A 213 15.36 -16.95 -6.23
N PRO A 214 15.37 -16.34 -5.02
CA PRO A 214 14.19 -16.27 -4.18
C PRO A 214 12.99 -15.73 -4.96
N PHE A 215 11.86 -16.45 -4.91
CA PHE A 215 10.63 -16.10 -5.62
C PHE A 215 10.81 -15.84 -7.11
N MET A 216 11.77 -16.54 -7.74
CA MET A 216 12.12 -16.37 -9.15
C MET A 216 12.67 -14.99 -9.55
N GLY A 217 13.17 -14.21 -8.57
CA GLY A 217 13.60 -12.84 -8.79
C GLY A 217 12.49 -11.79 -8.68
N LEU A 218 11.23 -12.21 -8.45
CA LEU A 218 10.13 -11.29 -8.16
C LEU A 218 10.36 -10.57 -6.82
N LYS A 219 10.12 -9.26 -6.83
CA LYS A 219 10.18 -8.37 -5.66
C LYS A 219 8.80 -8.10 -5.07
N SER A 220 7.75 -8.23 -5.88
CA SER A 220 6.36 -8.00 -5.47
C SER A 220 5.42 -9.00 -6.14
N PHE A 221 4.52 -9.61 -5.38
CA PHE A 221 3.45 -10.47 -5.87
C PHE A 221 2.35 -10.62 -4.81
N SER A 222 1.17 -11.08 -5.23
CA SER A 222 0.05 -11.31 -4.32
C SER A 222 0.06 -12.73 -3.77
N GLY A 223 -0.04 -12.89 -2.45
CA GLY A 223 -0.09 -14.20 -1.79
C GLY A 223 1.27 -14.66 -1.27
N ASP A 224 1.33 -15.90 -0.77
CA ASP A 224 2.54 -16.43 -0.12
C ASP A 224 3.62 -16.89 -1.12
N PHE A 225 3.23 -17.22 -2.34
CA PHE A 225 4.12 -17.67 -3.42
C PHE A 225 3.73 -17.04 -4.77
N PRO A 226 4.71 -16.81 -5.67
CA PRO A 226 4.44 -16.36 -7.03
C PRO A 226 3.47 -17.26 -7.77
N ALA A 227 2.51 -16.65 -8.48
CA ALA A 227 1.66 -17.36 -9.42
C ALA A 227 2.07 -17.09 -10.87
N LEU A 228 1.57 -17.92 -11.80
CA LEU A 228 1.82 -17.78 -13.24
C LEU A 228 1.39 -16.41 -13.81
N LYS A 229 0.42 -15.75 -13.19
CA LYS A 229 0.04 -14.38 -13.58
C LYS A 229 1.14 -13.36 -13.24
N ASP A 230 1.86 -13.57 -12.15
CA ASP A 230 2.79 -12.59 -11.58
C ASP A 230 4.10 -12.54 -12.36
N ILE A 231 4.53 -13.68 -12.94
CA ILE A 231 5.75 -13.76 -13.74
C ILE A 231 5.67 -12.99 -15.07
N SER A 232 4.45 -12.63 -15.50
CA SER A 232 4.19 -11.92 -16.75
C SER A 232 4.18 -10.40 -16.61
N ILE A 233 4.32 -9.90 -15.38
CA ILE A 233 4.23 -8.48 -15.01
C ILE A 233 5.66 -7.97 -14.79
N ALA A 234 6.13 -7.05 -15.63
CA ALA A 234 7.50 -6.54 -15.55
C ALA A 234 7.73 -5.76 -14.25
N LYS A 235 6.71 -5.00 -13.81
CA LYS A 235 6.73 -4.25 -12.53
C LYS A 235 7.12 -5.12 -11.34
N ASN A 236 6.74 -6.39 -11.33
CA ASN A 236 6.99 -7.29 -10.20
C ASN A 236 8.47 -7.67 -10.02
N TYR A 237 9.32 -7.42 -11.02
CA TYR A 237 10.76 -7.68 -10.97
C TYR A 237 11.61 -6.43 -10.67
N LEU A 238 10.96 -5.28 -10.45
CA LEU A 238 11.64 -4.01 -10.20
C LEU A 238 11.94 -3.83 -8.72
N ASP A 239 13.09 -3.22 -8.42
CA ASP A 239 13.41 -2.82 -7.05
C ASP A 239 12.68 -1.53 -6.63
N ASP A 240 12.78 -1.17 -5.35
CA ASP A 240 12.08 -0.02 -4.78
C ASP A 240 12.46 1.32 -5.45
N ASP A 241 13.69 1.47 -5.92
CA ASP A 241 14.16 2.72 -6.51
C ASP A 241 13.74 2.82 -7.98
N GLU A 242 13.86 1.72 -8.74
CA GLU A 242 13.31 1.59 -10.10
C GLU A 242 11.80 1.81 -10.11
N LEU A 243 11.08 1.24 -9.13
CA LEU A 243 9.63 1.45 -8.97
C LEU A 243 9.32 2.91 -8.68
N LYS A 244 10.05 3.57 -7.77
CA LYS A 244 9.84 5.01 -7.49
C LYS A 244 10.08 5.85 -8.72
N ILE A 245 11.13 5.60 -9.50
CA ILE A 245 11.43 6.34 -10.72
C ILE A 245 10.28 6.14 -11.72
N LEU A 246 9.91 4.89 -12.01
CA LEU A 246 8.78 4.58 -12.90
C LEU A 246 7.51 5.30 -12.47
N ASN A 247 7.16 5.22 -11.19
CA ASN A 247 5.97 5.83 -10.61
C ASN A 247 5.95 7.37 -10.78
N ASN A 248 7.10 8.02 -10.63
CA ASN A 248 7.21 9.47 -10.79
C ASN A 248 7.14 9.91 -12.26
N ILE A 249 7.79 9.18 -13.18
CA ILE A 249 7.71 9.45 -14.62
C ILE A 249 6.27 9.32 -15.11
N VAL A 250 5.61 8.21 -14.73
CA VAL A 250 4.21 7.94 -15.08
C VAL A 250 3.30 9.06 -14.56
N SER A 251 3.50 9.49 -13.30
CA SER A 251 2.71 10.58 -12.72
C SER A 251 2.89 11.90 -13.47
N GLY A 252 4.13 12.31 -13.72
CA GLY A 252 4.42 13.56 -14.43
C GLY A 252 3.87 13.58 -15.86
N TYR A 253 3.93 12.43 -16.54
CA TYR A 253 3.35 12.27 -17.87
C TYR A 253 1.82 12.46 -17.87
N PHE A 254 1.12 11.87 -16.91
CA PHE A 254 -0.33 12.01 -16.79
C PHE A 254 -0.75 13.42 -16.40
N ASP A 255 -0.05 14.06 -15.46
CA ASP A 255 -0.40 15.41 -15.03
C ASP A 255 -0.28 16.41 -16.20
N PHE A 256 0.71 16.24 -17.07
CA PHE A 256 0.82 17.01 -18.33
C PHE A 256 -0.42 16.82 -19.21
N ALA A 257 -0.82 15.57 -19.40
CA ALA A 257 -1.86 15.22 -20.33
C ALA A 257 -3.25 15.68 -19.84
N GLU A 258 -3.49 15.59 -18.53
CA GLU A 258 -4.67 16.13 -17.87
C GLU A 258 -4.76 17.66 -18.06
N ILE A 259 -3.63 18.39 -17.95
CA ILE A 259 -3.59 19.84 -18.22
C ILE A 259 -4.01 20.16 -19.67
N GLN A 260 -3.58 19.38 -20.66
CA GLN A 260 -3.98 19.61 -22.05
C GLN A 260 -5.48 19.40 -22.25
N ALA A 261 -6.03 18.32 -21.66
CA ALA A 261 -7.46 18.04 -21.69
C ALA A 261 -8.28 19.15 -21.01
N MET A 262 -7.87 19.61 -19.83
CA MET A 262 -8.51 20.74 -19.12
C MET A 262 -8.49 22.04 -19.92
N ARG A 263 -7.42 22.28 -20.68
CA ARG A 263 -7.28 23.45 -21.56
C ARG A 263 -8.09 23.33 -22.85
N HIS A 264 -8.73 22.18 -23.10
CA HIS A 264 -9.45 21.88 -24.34
C HIS A 264 -8.56 22.01 -25.58
N ASN A 265 -7.25 21.73 -25.41
CA ASN A 265 -6.32 21.70 -26.53
C ASN A 265 -6.54 20.38 -27.29
N PRO A 266 -6.80 20.42 -28.61
CA PRO A 266 -6.90 19.21 -29.39
C PRO A 266 -5.53 18.54 -29.45
N MET A 267 -5.47 17.28 -29.03
CA MET A 267 -4.27 16.45 -29.04
C MET A 267 -4.47 15.25 -29.98
N TYR A 268 -3.40 14.86 -30.64
CA TYR A 268 -3.30 13.63 -31.44
C TYR A 268 -2.39 12.63 -30.73
N MET A 269 -2.49 11.35 -31.09
CA MET A 269 -1.64 10.31 -30.50
C MET A 269 -0.14 10.65 -30.64
N ALA A 270 0.27 11.23 -31.77
CA ALA A 270 1.67 11.62 -32.00
C ALA A 270 2.18 12.69 -31.02
N ASP A 271 1.34 13.69 -30.70
CA ASP A 271 1.71 14.79 -29.79
C ASP A 271 2.06 14.26 -28.40
N TYR A 272 1.31 13.27 -27.95
CA TYR A 272 1.55 12.60 -26.68
C TYR A 272 2.88 11.83 -26.63
N VAL A 273 3.29 11.18 -27.73
CA VAL A 273 4.61 10.52 -27.82
C VAL A 273 5.72 11.56 -27.72
N GLU A 274 5.57 12.66 -28.47
CA GLU A 274 6.57 13.72 -28.50
C GLU A 274 6.74 14.34 -27.11
N HIS A 275 5.64 14.55 -26.40
CA HIS A 275 5.68 15.02 -25.02
C HIS A 275 6.33 14.03 -24.06
N LEU A 276 6.02 12.74 -24.17
CA LEU A 276 6.70 11.71 -23.40
C LEU A 276 8.21 11.76 -23.65
N ASP A 277 8.63 11.82 -24.90
CA ASP A 277 10.05 11.89 -25.27
C ASP A 277 10.73 13.15 -24.72
N ASN A 278 10.03 14.28 -24.68
CA ASN A 278 10.54 15.51 -24.09
C ASN A 278 10.67 15.42 -22.56
N VAL A 279 9.69 14.84 -21.87
CA VAL A 279 9.76 14.57 -20.43
C VAL A 279 10.97 13.68 -20.12
N LEU A 280 11.13 12.55 -20.82
CA LEU A 280 12.24 11.62 -20.61
C LEU A 280 13.61 12.27 -20.87
N LYS A 281 13.74 13.10 -21.91
CA LYS A 281 14.99 13.83 -22.20
C LYS A 281 15.32 14.84 -21.11
N THR A 282 14.32 15.56 -20.60
CA THR A 282 14.52 16.63 -19.60
C THR A 282 14.85 16.10 -18.21
N THR A 283 14.40 14.88 -17.88
CA THR A 283 14.76 14.20 -16.64
C THR A 283 16.14 13.55 -16.68
N GLY A 284 16.83 13.58 -17.83
CA GLY A 284 18.16 12.98 -18.01
C GLY A 284 18.13 11.46 -18.26
N GLU A 285 16.94 10.90 -18.49
CA GLU A 285 16.78 9.46 -18.69
C GLU A 285 17.16 9.04 -20.12
N LYS A 286 17.61 7.79 -20.24
CA LYS A 286 17.90 7.21 -21.56
C LYS A 286 16.57 6.98 -22.28
N VAL A 287 16.46 7.48 -23.51
CA VAL A 287 15.30 7.26 -24.37
C VAL A 287 15.52 6.00 -25.20
N LEU A 288 14.55 5.08 -25.19
CA LEU A 288 14.59 3.88 -26.01
C LEU A 288 14.70 4.23 -27.49
N GLN A 289 15.72 3.70 -28.16
CA GLN A 289 15.85 3.74 -29.62
C GLN A 289 15.42 2.39 -30.20
N GLY A 290 14.29 2.36 -30.92
CA GLY A 290 13.74 1.14 -31.52
C GLY A 290 12.77 0.39 -30.60
N ALA A 291 12.65 -0.93 -30.78
CA ALA A 291 11.63 -1.77 -30.12
C ALA A 291 12.17 -2.64 -28.96
N GLY A 292 13.46 -2.55 -28.64
CA GLY A 292 14.16 -3.50 -27.78
C GLY A 292 14.68 -4.72 -28.54
N THR A 293 15.34 -5.62 -27.82
CA THR A 293 15.99 -6.83 -28.37
C THR A 293 15.19 -8.11 -28.13
N ILE A 294 14.35 -8.14 -27.09
CA ILE A 294 13.55 -9.31 -26.70
C ILE A 294 12.08 -9.08 -26.99
N SER A 295 11.44 -10.04 -27.65
CA SER A 295 10.00 -10.02 -27.87
C SER A 295 9.23 -10.47 -26.63
N HIS A 296 8.00 -10.00 -26.48
CA HIS A 296 7.12 -10.43 -25.38
C HIS A 296 6.89 -11.96 -25.36
N ALA A 297 6.79 -12.60 -26.54
CA ALA A 297 6.63 -14.05 -26.61
C ALA A 297 7.85 -14.79 -26.03
N GLN A 298 9.07 -14.34 -26.35
CA GLN A 298 10.30 -14.92 -25.80
C GLN A 298 10.41 -14.70 -24.29
N ALA A 299 10.02 -13.51 -23.80
CA ALA A 299 9.99 -13.20 -22.37
C ALA A 299 9.06 -14.13 -21.60
N ILE A 300 7.82 -14.32 -22.08
CA ILE A 300 6.83 -15.20 -21.45
C ILE A 300 7.24 -16.66 -21.52
N GLU A 301 7.79 -17.12 -22.65
CA GLU A 301 8.28 -18.48 -22.80
C GLU A 301 9.37 -18.78 -21.76
N LYS A 302 10.40 -17.93 -21.68
CA LYS A 302 11.48 -18.07 -20.70
C LYS A 302 10.95 -18.03 -19.25
N ALA A 303 10.13 -17.03 -18.92
CA ALA A 303 9.59 -16.90 -17.56
C ALA A 303 8.73 -18.12 -17.16
N THR A 304 7.97 -18.69 -18.11
CA THR A 304 7.17 -19.89 -17.87
C THR A 304 8.04 -21.13 -17.66
N GLU A 305 9.16 -21.25 -18.38
CA GLU A 305 10.14 -22.33 -18.16
C GLU A 305 10.78 -22.23 -16.77
N GLU A 306 11.23 -21.03 -16.38
CA GLU A 306 11.76 -20.77 -15.04
C GLU A 306 10.70 -21.04 -13.96
N TYR A 307 9.44 -20.70 -14.21
CA TYR A 307 8.35 -20.96 -13.26
C TYR A 307 8.16 -22.45 -13.00
N LYS A 308 8.22 -23.27 -14.05
CA LYS A 308 8.14 -24.73 -13.90
C LYS A 308 9.33 -25.27 -13.11
N LYS A 309 10.54 -24.76 -13.34
CA LYS A 309 11.73 -25.15 -12.56
C LYS A 309 11.57 -24.78 -11.09
N TYR A 310 11.17 -23.55 -10.81
CA TYR A 310 10.95 -23.05 -9.45
C TYR A 310 9.89 -23.86 -8.70
N GLN A 311 8.78 -24.19 -9.38
CA GLN A 311 7.75 -25.05 -8.80
C GLN A 311 8.30 -26.41 -8.42
N MET A 312 9.10 -27.04 -9.29
CA MET A 312 9.72 -28.34 -8.98
C MET A 312 10.75 -28.29 -7.85
N GLN A 313 11.42 -27.15 -7.64
CA GLN A 313 12.41 -26.96 -6.58
C GLN A 313 11.78 -26.63 -5.22
N ASN A 314 10.57 -26.07 -5.20
CA ASN A 314 9.89 -25.57 -4.00
C ASN A 314 8.57 -26.30 -3.71
N LEU A 315 8.45 -27.57 -4.11
CA LEU A 315 7.27 -28.39 -3.84
C LEU A 315 7.05 -28.51 -2.33
N SER A 316 5.81 -28.30 -1.88
CA SER A 316 5.45 -28.72 -0.53
C SER A 316 5.46 -30.25 -0.43
N PRO A 317 5.63 -30.84 0.77
CA PRO A 317 5.62 -32.29 0.94
C PRO A 317 4.36 -32.97 0.38
N VAL A 318 3.23 -32.28 0.41
CA VAL A 318 1.94 -32.75 -0.14
C VAL A 318 1.96 -32.77 -1.67
N GLU A 319 2.60 -31.78 -2.29
CA GLU A 319 2.73 -31.69 -3.75
C GLU A 319 3.81 -32.63 -4.29
N GLU A 320 4.87 -32.90 -3.52
CA GLU A 320 5.83 -33.97 -3.81
C GLU A 320 5.12 -35.34 -3.86
N GLU A 321 4.32 -35.66 -2.84
CA GLU A 321 3.58 -36.92 -2.74
C GLU A 321 2.55 -37.07 -3.87
N TYR A 322 1.88 -35.97 -4.25
CA TYR A 322 0.99 -35.93 -5.41
C TYR A 322 1.74 -36.19 -6.73
N LEU A 323 2.89 -35.55 -6.96
CA LEU A 323 3.68 -35.76 -8.18
C LEU A 323 4.31 -37.16 -8.26
N GLU A 324 4.73 -37.73 -7.13
CA GLU A 324 5.16 -39.12 -7.04
C GLU A 324 4.02 -40.08 -7.40
N SER A 325 2.80 -39.80 -6.93
CA SER A 325 1.63 -40.61 -7.28
C SER A 325 1.36 -40.61 -8.79
N ILE A 326 1.48 -39.45 -9.47
CA ILE A 326 1.32 -39.32 -10.92
C ILE A 326 2.44 -40.05 -11.68
N LYS A 327 3.70 -39.90 -11.25
CA LYS A 327 4.84 -40.63 -11.85
C LYS A 327 4.67 -42.14 -11.70
N ASN A 328 4.19 -42.61 -10.54
CA ASN A 328 3.93 -44.02 -10.29
C ASN A 328 2.79 -44.55 -11.17
N ILE A 329 1.71 -43.80 -11.35
CA ILE A 329 0.62 -44.16 -12.28
C ILE A 329 1.15 -44.26 -13.71
N HIS A 330 1.92 -43.29 -14.19
CA HIS A 330 2.52 -43.33 -15.53
C HIS A 330 3.51 -44.50 -15.72
N SER A 331 4.29 -44.85 -14.69
CA SER A 331 5.20 -46.00 -14.72
C SER A 331 4.44 -47.33 -14.76
N THR A 332 3.29 -47.41 -14.07
CA THR A 332 2.42 -48.58 -14.02
C THR A 332 1.70 -48.79 -15.35
N VAL A 333 1.25 -47.71 -16.01
CA VAL A 333 0.69 -47.75 -17.36
C VAL A 333 1.74 -48.19 -18.39
N LYS A 334 2.99 -47.72 -18.28
CA LYS A 334 4.11 -48.18 -19.13
C LYS A 334 4.49 -49.65 -18.91
N LYS A 335 4.37 -50.17 -17.68
CA LYS A 335 4.58 -51.60 -17.38
C LYS A 335 3.44 -52.47 -17.90
N ASN A 336 2.19 -52.04 -17.75
CA ASN A 336 1.02 -52.80 -18.19
C ASN A 336 0.83 -52.77 -19.73
N GLY A 337 1.32 -51.74 -20.42
CA GLY A 337 1.34 -51.68 -21.88
C GLY A 337 2.36 -52.62 -22.56
N LYS A 338 3.29 -53.21 -21.80
CA LYS A 338 4.30 -54.17 -22.32
C LYS A 338 3.88 -55.64 -22.21
N ASN A 339 2.79 -55.95 -21.50
CA ASN A 339 2.31 -57.32 -21.27
C ASN A 339 1.12 -57.73 -22.15
N TRP A 340 0.84 -57.00 -23.23
CA TRP A 340 -0.21 -57.40 -24.19
C TRP A 340 0.28 -57.37 -25.64
N LEU A 341 1.21 -58.26 -25.95
CA LEU A 341 1.37 -58.79 -27.30
C LEU A 341 1.70 -60.29 -27.15
N PRO A 342 0.84 -61.21 -27.64
CA PRO A 342 1.24 -62.61 -27.81
C PRO A 342 2.31 -62.77 -28.90
#